data_AF-A0A848ZHH6-F1
#
_entry.id   AF-A0A848ZHH6-F1
#
_cell.length_a   1.000
_cell.length_b   1.000
_cell.length_c   1.000
_cell.angle_alpha   90.00
_cell.angle_beta   90.00
_cell.angle_gamma   90.00
#
_symmetry.space_group_name_H-M   'P 1'
#
loop_
_entity.id
_entity.type
_entity.pdbx_description
1 polymer ?
#
loop_
_entity_poly.entity_id
_entity_poly.type
_entity_poly.pdbx_seq_one_letter_code
_entity_poly.pdbx_strand_id
1 'polypeptide(L)'
;MAKNRSPALSYIILILLFFIGCTTAPAPAPAPEPKLEPTVTSTTERLKVHFIKTTRMCDAIFIDLGESEILIDGGFPNSGVSEYIKDYVDGSLDAMVATHPHPDHIGGLVKVLQTFHVNEIWVNGDNLKLSPERIRSSPRPEAFSKSVKLSQIFTSLANKEGGSVHVARRGETMDIGILSFSVLHPDTLLSYSPSQKIGPIFQTMNNNSIV
;
A
#
# COMPACT_ATOMS: atom_id res chain seq x y z
N MET A 1 55.61 -65.87 -92.97
CA MET A 1 55.74 -66.53 -91.65
C MET A 1 55.12 -65.63 -90.60
N ALA A 2 54.10 -66.14 -89.92
CA ALA A 2 53.23 -65.40 -89.01
C ALA A 2 53.40 -65.90 -87.55
N LYS A 3 52.87 -65.10 -86.61
CA LYS A 3 52.83 -65.22 -85.12
C LYS A 3 54.07 -64.62 -84.43
N ASN A 4 53.96 -63.74 -83.44
CA ASN A 4 53.03 -63.79 -82.31
C ASN A 4 52.63 -62.39 -81.82
N ARG A 5 51.33 -62.22 -81.54
CA ARG A 5 50.75 -61.12 -80.75
C ARG A 5 50.68 -61.58 -79.29
N SER A 6 51.01 -60.73 -78.33
CA SER A 6 50.71 -60.96 -76.90
C SER A 6 49.45 -60.17 -76.50
N PRO A 7 48.40 -60.84 -75.98
CA PRO A 7 47.26 -60.16 -75.38
C PRO A 7 47.39 -60.09 -73.85
N ALA A 8 47.15 -58.88 -73.35
CA ALA A 8 46.19 -58.53 -72.28
C ALA A 8 46.08 -59.39 -71.00
N LEU A 9 46.23 -58.69 -69.87
CA LEU A 9 45.22 -58.58 -68.81
C LEU A 9 44.88 -59.84 -67.97
N SER A 10 45.56 -60.00 -66.83
CA SER A 10 45.19 -60.90 -65.70
C SER A 10 46.36 -60.91 -64.70
N TYR A 11 46.34 -60.53 -63.42
CA TYR A 11 45.34 -60.25 -62.40
C TYR A 11 45.95 -59.14 -61.51
N ILE A 12 45.58 -57.87 -61.73
CA ILE A 12 45.70 -56.82 -60.70
C ILE A 12 44.46 -56.99 -59.81
N ILE A 13 44.39 -58.10 -59.09
CA ILE A 13 43.29 -58.45 -58.18
C ILE A 13 43.95 -59.22 -57.04
N LEU A 14 44.52 -58.52 -56.04
CA LEU A 14 44.60 -59.04 -54.67
C LEU A 14 45.06 -58.05 -53.58
N ILE A 15 45.22 -56.74 -53.85
CA ILE A 15 45.65 -55.80 -52.78
C ILE A 15 44.89 -54.46 -52.90
N LEU A 16 43.55 -54.48 -52.98
CA LEU A 16 42.77 -53.25 -52.96
C LEU A 16 41.34 -53.41 -52.42
N LEU A 17 41.16 -54.18 -51.34
CA LEU A 17 39.89 -54.29 -50.62
C LEU A 17 40.09 -54.37 -49.10
N PHE A 18 40.78 -53.39 -48.50
CA PHE A 18 40.73 -53.23 -47.04
C PHE A 18 40.74 -51.79 -46.54
N PHE A 19 40.26 -50.85 -47.35
CA PHE A 19 39.92 -49.51 -46.86
C PHE A 19 38.69 -49.02 -47.63
N ILE A 20 37.51 -49.21 -47.06
CA ILE A 20 36.39 -48.25 -47.02
C ILE A 20 35.33 -48.92 -46.13
N GLY A 21 35.29 -48.49 -44.88
CA GLY A 21 34.34 -48.97 -43.89
C GLY A 21 34.25 -48.05 -42.69
N CYS A 22 34.48 -46.74 -42.87
CA CYS A 22 34.10 -45.76 -41.87
C CYS A 22 32.68 -45.30 -42.20
N THR A 23 31.69 -46.00 -41.66
CA THR A 23 30.33 -45.48 -41.64
C THR A 23 30.28 -44.43 -40.54
N THR A 24 30.19 -43.15 -40.91
CA THR A 24 29.83 -42.11 -39.95
C THR A 24 28.36 -42.31 -39.63
N ALA A 25 28.08 -42.80 -38.43
CA ALA A 25 26.73 -42.74 -37.87
C ALA A 25 26.22 -41.29 -37.99
N PRO A 26 24.97 -41.06 -38.44
CA PRO A 26 24.41 -39.72 -38.45
C PRO A 26 24.43 -39.18 -37.02
N ALA A 27 24.93 -37.96 -36.84
CA ALA A 27 24.88 -37.29 -35.55
C ALA A 27 23.42 -37.27 -35.05
N PRO A 28 23.17 -37.55 -33.76
CA PRO A 28 21.82 -37.43 -33.21
C PRO A 28 21.34 -36.00 -33.46
N ALA A 29 20.09 -35.87 -33.94
CA ALA A 29 19.47 -34.57 -34.15
C ALA A 29 19.63 -33.73 -32.87
N PRO A 30 19.93 -32.42 -32.97
CA PRO A 30 20.00 -31.57 -31.80
C PRO A 30 18.69 -31.71 -31.03
N ALA A 31 18.79 -32.02 -29.74
CA ALA A 31 17.63 -32.04 -28.85
C ALA A 31 16.89 -30.71 -29.00
N PRO A 32 15.55 -30.69 -28.99
CA PRO A 32 14.81 -29.44 -29.02
C PRO A 32 15.32 -28.55 -27.89
N GLU A 33 15.84 -27.37 -28.23
CA GLU A 33 16.27 -26.39 -27.24
C GLU A 33 15.10 -26.14 -26.29
N PRO A 34 15.33 -26.10 -24.96
CA PRO A 34 14.27 -25.78 -24.02
C PRO A 34 13.74 -24.40 -24.37
N LYS A 35 12.48 -24.35 -24.83
CA LYS A 35 11.73 -23.12 -25.03
C LYS A 35 11.68 -22.43 -23.67
N LEU A 36 12.47 -21.36 -23.50
CA LEU A 36 12.45 -20.53 -22.30
C LEU A 36 11.04 -19.93 -22.17
N GLU A 37 10.19 -20.58 -21.39
CA GLU A 37 8.95 -19.97 -20.93
C GLU A 37 9.33 -18.78 -20.04
N PRO A 38 8.71 -17.60 -20.22
CA PRO A 38 8.97 -16.48 -19.35
C PRO A 38 8.61 -16.91 -17.92
N THR A 39 9.63 -16.96 -17.05
CA THR A 39 9.43 -17.14 -15.63
C THR A 39 8.78 -15.87 -15.12
N VAL A 40 7.45 -15.83 -15.14
CA VAL A 40 6.68 -14.80 -14.46
C VAL A 40 6.83 -15.09 -12.97
N THR A 41 7.87 -14.54 -12.36
CA THR A 41 8.01 -14.53 -10.91
C THR A 41 6.91 -13.64 -10.38
N SER A 42 5.74 -14.22 -10.12
CA SER A 42 4.68 -13.57 -9.35
C SER A 42 5.23 -13.38 -7.94
N THR A 43 5.89 -12.25 -7.69
CA THR A 43 6.15 -11.79 -6.34
C THR A 43 4.81 -11.35 -5.78
N THR A 44 4.08 -12.28 -5.15
CA THR A 44 2.92 -11.91 -4.34
C THR A 44 3.42 -11.04 -3.20
N GLU A 45 3.22 -9.74 -3.33
CA GLU A 45 3.54 -8.79 -2.28
C GLU A 45 2.69 -9.08 -1.05
N ARG A 46 3.31 -9.07 0.13
CA ARG A 46 2.64 -9.45 1.38
C ARG A 46 2.14 -8.19 2.06
N LEU A 47 0.84 -8.15 2.35
CA LEU A 47 0.25 -7.13 3.20
C LEU A 47 0.85 -7.21 4.61
N LYS A 48 1.49 -6.13 5.03
CA LYS A 48 1.99 -5.92 6.39
C LYS A 48 0.96 -5.13 7.18
N VAL A 49 0.68 -5.58 8.40
CA VAL A 49 -0.22 -4.89 9.33
C VAL A 49 0.51 -4.71 10.66
N HIS A 50 0.68 -3.47 11.06
CA HIS A 50 1.42 -3.06 12.23
C HIS A 50 0.44 -2.61 13.30
N PHE A 51 0.30 -3.40 14.36
CA PHE A 51 -0.37 -2.95 15.58
C PHE A 51 0.63 -2.19 16.43
N ILE A 52 0.59 -0.86 16.37
CA ILE A 52 1.65 -0.02 16.93
C ILE A 52 1.50 0.05 18.44
N LYS A 53 2.46 -0.55 19.16
CA LYS A 53 2.55 -0.44 20.61
C LYS A 53 2.96 0.99 20.98
N THR A 54 2.14 1.64 21.78
CA THR A 54 2.47 2.96 22.35
C THR A 54 2.69 2.87 23.87
N THR A 55 2.96 4.01 24.50
CA THR A 55 3.13 4.12 25.95
C THR A 55 1.83 4.01 26.74
N ARG A 56 0.67 4.08 26.08
CA ARG A 56 -0.66 4.10 26.69
C ARG A 56 -1.64 3.23 25.90
N MET A 57 -2.75 2.84 26.51
CA MET A 57 -3.82 2.11 25.81
C MET A 57 -4.48 3.03 24.78
N CYS A 58 -4.31 2.74 23.50
CA CYS A 58 -4.83 3.54 22.39
C CYS A 58 -4.74 2.73 21.09
N ASP A 59 -5.34 3.25 20.02
CA ASP A 59 -5.35 2.58 18.72
C ASP A 59 -4.45 3.31 17.72
N ALA A 60 -3.60 2.55 17.05
CA ALA A 60 -2.79 2.99 15.93
C ALA A 60 -2.39 1.77 15.10
N ILE A 61 -2.83 1.73 13.85
CA ILE A 61 -2.63 0.61 12.94
C ILE A 61 -2.06 1.15 11.64
N PHE A 62 -0.91 0.63 11.22
CA PHE A 62 -0.32 0.95 9.92
C PHE A 62 -0.43 -0.24 8.98
N ILE A 63 -0.97 -0.01 7.79
CA ILE A 63 -1.13 -0.99 6.71
C ILE A 63 -0.18 -0.62 5.60
N ASP A 64 0.60 -1.60 5.14
CA ASP A 64 1.68 -1.39 4.18
C ASP A 64 1.68 -2.55 3.17
N LEU A 65 1.50 -2.21 1.90
CA LEU A 65 1.58 -3.12 0.77
C LEU A 65 2.31 -2.44 -0.38
N GLY A 66 3.63 -2.58 -0.39
CA GLY A 66 4.48 -1.93 -1.38
C GLY A 66 4.36 -0.42 -1.23
N GLU A 67 4.00 0.26 -2.31
CA GLU A 67 3.80 1.72 -2.32
C GLU A 67 2.44 2.14 -1.76
N SER A 68 1.61 1.21 -1.24
CA SER A 68 0.30 1.51 -0.65
C SER A 68 0.35 1.55 0.86
N GLU A 69 0.25 2.75 1.44
CA GLU A 69 0.54 3.03 2.84
C GLU A 69 -0.62 3.77 3.52
N ILE A 70 -1.21 3.12 4.53
CA ILE A 70 -2.43 3.61 5.18
C ILE A 70 -2.26 3.60 6.69
N LEU A 71 -2.55 4.73 7.32
CA LEU A 71 -2.59 4.84 8.78
C LEU A 71 -4.04 4.91 9.28
N ILE A 72 -4.43 3.99 10.15
CA ILE A 72 -5.73 3.98 10.84
C ILE A 72 -5.48 4.31 12.31
N ASP A 73 -5.97 5.48 12.73
CA ASP A 73 -5.70 6.10 14.03
C ASP A 73 -4.20 6.28 14.35
N GLY A 74 -3.90 7.17 15.31
CA GLY A 74 -2.55 7.58 15.67
C GLY A 74 -2.29 7.57 17.18
N GLY A 75 -3.20 7.03 17.97
CA GLY A 75 -3.06 7.00 19.42
C GLY A 75 -3.14 8.37 20.09
N PHE A 76 -2.64 8.45 21.32
CA PHE A 76 -2.51 9.71 22.06
C PHE A 76 -1.53 10.70 21.42
N PRO A 77 -1.62 12.01 21.76
CA PRO A 77 -0.53 12.94 21.44
C PRO A 77 0.80 12.42 21.99
N ASN A 78 1.87 12.54 21.19
CA ASN A 78 3.20 12.02 21.50
C ASN A 78 3.26 10.48 21.70
N SER A 79 2.39 9.73 21.03
CA SER A 79 2.38 8.26 21.04
C SER A 79 3.60 7.62 20.39
N GLY A 80 4.40 8.38 19.62
CA GLY A 80 5.54 7.87 18.85
C GLY A 80 5.16 7.26 17.49
N VAL A 81 3.89 7.38 17.07
CA VAL A 81 3.41 6.77 15.82
C VAL A 81 4.11 7.37 14.61
N SER A 82 4.26 8.70 14.54
CA SER A 82 4.97 9.37 13.45
C SER A 82 6.42 8.92 13.32
N GLU A 83 7.10 8.73 14.45
CA GLU A 83 8.48 8.27 14.51
C GLU A 83 8.58 6.81 14.09
N TYR A 84 7.62 5.97 14.50
CA TYR A 84 7.58 4.55 14.14
C TYR A 84 7.38 4.34 12.64
N ILE A 85 6.39 5.01 12.02
CA ILE A 85 6.05 4.77 10.61
C ILE A 85 7.04 5.43 9.64
N LYS A 86 7.89 6.35 10.10
CA LYS A 86 8.83 7.09 9.25
C LYS A 86 9.75 6.20 8.43
N ASP A 87 10.16 5.06 8.98
CA ASP A 87 11.07 4.12 8.30
C ASP A 87 10.34 3.18 7.31
N TYR A 88 9.01 3.27 7.23
CA TYR A 88 8.17 2.44 6.37
C TYR A 88 7.37 3.23 5.34
N VAL A 89 7.39 4.57 5.42
CA VAL A 89 6.63 5.43 4.52
C VAL A 89 7.53 5.95 3.40
N ASP A 90 7.32 5.45 2.19
CA ASP A 90 8.05 5.77 0.98
C ASP A 90 7.42 6.98 0.27
N GLY A 91 7.47 8.13 0.94
CA GLY A 91 7.04 9.42 0.40
C GLY A 91 5.81 10.00 1.10
N SER A 92 4.63 9.83 0.49
CA SER A 92 3.36 10.34 1.04
C SER A 92 2.52 9.19 1.56
N LEU A 93 1.83 9.41 2.69
CA LEU A 93 0.80 8.47 3.12
C LEU A 93 -0.38 8.56 2.15
N ASP A 94 -0.76 7.43 1.56
CA ASP A 94 -1.90 7.40 0.64
C ASP A 94 -3.21 7.69 1.36
N ALA A 95 -3.39 7.10 2.54
CA ALA A 95 -4.57 7.37 3.33
C ALA A 95 -4.30 7.45 4.83
N MET A 96 -5.07 8.33 5.47
CA MET A 96 -5.22 8.42 6.91
C MET A 96 -6.69 8.25 7.27
N VAL A 97 -7.00 7.30 8.14
CA VAL A 97 -8.36 7.05 8.63
C VAL A 97 -8.43 7.42 10.11
N ALA A 98 -9.30 8.37 10.45
CA ALA A 98 -9.63 8.72 11.83
C ALA A 98 -10.98 8.09 12.21
N THR A 99 -10.95 7.05 13.05
CA THR A 99 -12.14 6.27 13.35
C THR A 99 -13.18 7.06 14.14
N HIS A 100 -12.75 7.91 15.08
CA HIS A 100 -13.58 8.82 15.86
C HIS A 100 -12.70 9.86 16.62
N PRO A 101 -13.26 11.00 17.11
CA PRO A 101 -12.45 12.15 17.52
C PRO A 101 -11.86 12.07 18.94
N HIS A 102 -11.68 10.88 19.50
CA HIS A 102 -11.12 10.74 20.84
C HIS A 102 -9.58 10.89 20.86
N PRO A 103 -8.99 11.40 21.96
CA PRO A 103 -7.55 11.67 22.01
C PRO A 103 -6.65 10.46 21.84
N ASP A 104 -7.10 9.28 22.25
CA ASP A 104 -6.46 7.98 22.04
C ASP A 104 -6.59 7.44 20.62
N HIS A 105 -7.17 8.20 19.70
CA HIS A 105 -7.29 7.85 18.29
C HIS A 105 -6.66 8.94 17.42
N ILE A 106 -7.14 10.18 17.51
CA ILE A 106 -6.67 11.28 16.64
C ILE A 106 -5.48 12.06 17.19
N GLY A 107 -5.02 11.74 18.41
CA GLY A 107 -4.00 12.51 19.10
C GLY A 107 -2.66 12.54 18.38
N GLY A 108 -2.14 11.38 18.00
CA GLY A 108 -0.87 11.30 17.25
C GLY A 108 -1.02 11.73 15.79
N LEU A 109 -2.21 11.68 15.21
CA LEU A 109 -2.45 12.08 13.82
C LEU A 109 -2.12 13.56 13.57
N VAL A 110 -2.24 14.42 14.59
CA VAL A 110 -1.80 15.82 14.53
C VAL A 110 -0.31 15.93 14.16
N LYS A 111 0.53 15.08 14.75
CA LYS A 111 1.97 15.08 14.45
C LYS A 111 2.27 14.41 13.11
N VAL A 112 1.49 13.40 12.72
CA VAL A 112 1.60 12.76 11.39
C VAL A 112 1.33 13.78 10.29
N LEU A 113 0.25 14.58 10.39
CA LEU A 113 -0.07 15.67 9.45
C LEU A 113 0.99 16.81 9.44
N GLN A 114 1.88 16.88 10.43
CA GLN A 114 3.00 17.82 10.43
C GLN A 114 4.27 17.23 9.83
N THR A 115 4.30 15.92 9.61
CA THR A 115 5.52 15.15 9.27
C THR A 115 5.43 14.57 7.87
N PHE A 116 4.25 14.12 7.45
CA PHE A 116 4.02 13.46 6.17
C PHE A 116 2.99 14.23 5.35
N HIS A 117 3.16 14.19 4.04
CA HIS A 117 2.07 14.51 3.14
C HIS A 117 1.05 13.37 3.18
N VAL A 118 -0.25 13.72 3.16
CA VAL A 118 -1.34 12.74 3.20
C VAL A 118 -2.30 13.00 2.04
N ASN A 119 -2.47 12.01 1.16
CA ASN A 119 -3.26 12.15 -0.07
C ASN A 119 -4.77 12.16 0.25
N GLU A 120 -5.22 11.20 1.06
CA GLU A 120 -6.61 11.05 1.47
C GLU A 120 -6.77 11.01 3.00
N ILE A 121 -7.74 11.75 3.53
CA ILE A 121 -8.07 11.76 4.95
C ILE A 121 -9.52 11.38 5.11
N TRP A 122 -9.77 10.20 5.68
CA TRP A 122 -11.10 9.64 5.90
C TRP A 122 -11.52 9.83 7.36
N VAL A 123 -12.70 10.40 7.58
CA VAL A 123 -13.28 10.62 8.91
C VAL A 123 -14.69 10.06 9.01
N ASN A 124 -15.12 9.66 10.21
CA ASN A 124 -16.46 9.11 10.42
C ASN A 124 -17.57 10.17 10.58
N GLY A 125 -17.22 11.47 10.59
CA GLY A 125 -18.15 12.58 10.75
C GLY A 125 -18.62 12.89 12.18
N ASP A 126 -18.18 12.16 13.22
CA ASP A 126 -18.60 12.43 14.61
C ASP A 126 -18.07 13.76 15.14
N ASN A 127 -16.98 14.28 14.58
CA ASN A 127 -16.48 15.63 14.82
C ASN A 127 -17.53 16.71 14.50
N LEU A 128 -18.42 16.48 13.53
CA LEU A 128 -19.49 17.40 13.16
C LEU A 128 -20.60 17.47 14.20
N LYS A 129 -20.72 16.46 15.06
CA LYS A 129 -21.75 16.42 16.11
C LYS A 129 -21.33 17.23 17.35
N LEU A 130 -20.12 17.80 17.41
CA LEU A 130 -19.61 18.45 18.62
C LEU A 130 -20.25 19.84 18.82
N SER A 131 -21.10 19.98 19.83
CA SER A 131 -21.76 21.25 20.19
C SER A 131 -21.49 21.65 21.65
N PRO A 132 -21.53 22.95 21.99
CA PRO A 132 -21.42 23.42 23.38
C PRO A 132 -22.42 22.76 24.33
N GLU A 133 -23.62 22.43 23.84
CA GLU A 133 -24.65 21.74 24.61
C GLU A 133 -24.27 20.30 24.92
N ARG A 134 -23.71 19.56 23.94
CA ARG A 134 -23.20 18.20 24.17
C ARG A 134 -22.01 18.15 25.11
N ILE A 135 -21.17 19.21 25.13
CA ILE A 135 -20.09 19.32 26.12
C ILE A 135 -20.68 19.38 27.53
N ARG A 136 -21.67 20.24 27.74
CA ARG A 136 -22.30 20.45 29.06
C ARG A 136 -23.10 19.23 29.53
N SER A 137 -23.74 18.50 28.63
CA SER A 137 -24.52 17.31 28.97
C SER A 137 -23.71 16.01 29.03
N SER A 138 -22.42 16.06 28.69
CA SER A 138 -21.54 14.89 28.76
C SER A 138 -21.33 14.42 30.21
N PRO A 139 -21.32 13.10 30.49
CA PRO A 139 -20.94 12.56 31.80
C PRO A 139 -19.51 12.93 32.24
N ARG A 140 -18.65 13.35 31.29
CA ARG A 140 -17.27 13.77 31.54
C ARG A 140 -16.93 15.04 30.74
N PRO A 141 -17.42 16.22 31.16
CA PRO A 141 -17.30 17.45 30.38
C PRO A 141 -15.87 17.85 30.04
N GLU A 142 -14.91 17.65 30.96
CA GLU A 142 -13.49 17.99 30.74
C GLU A 142 -12.83 17.10 29.68
N ALA A 143 -12.97 15.78 29.80
CA ALA A 143 -12.45 14.83 28.82
C ALA A 143 -13.10 15.03 27.45
N PHE A 144 -14.40 15.32 27.43
CA PHE A 144 -15.12 15.63 26.21
C PHE A 144 -14.64 16.95 25.58
N SER A 145 -14.44 18.00 26.38
CA SER A 145 -13.88 19.28 25.91
C SER A 145 -12.48 19.13 25.31
N LYS A 146 -11.64 18.25 25.88
CA LYS A 146 -10.32 17.94 25.32
C LYS A 146 -10.45 17.29 23.92
N SER A 147 -11.37 16.35 23.78
CA SER A 147 -11.66 15.69 22.50
C SER A 147 -12.15 16.70 21.46
N VAL A 148 -13.00 17.65 21.86
CA VAL A 148 -13.48 18.72 20.97
C VAL A 148 -12.35 19.61 20.47
N LYS A 149 -11.52 20.13 21.39
CA LYS A 149 -10.41 21.01 21.02
C LYS A 149 -9.41 20.29 20.10
N LEU A 150 -9.10 19.03 20.39
CA LEU A 150 -8.22 18.22 19.56
C LEU A 150 -8.82 17.95 18.18
N SER A 151 -10.10 17.62 18.11
CA SER A 151 -10.82 17.40 16.85
C SER A 151 -10.83 18.64 15.95
N GLN A 152 -10.96 19.84 16.54
CA GLN A 152 -10.85 21.10 15.81
C GLN A 152 -9.44 21.32 15.24
N ILE A 153 -8.40 21.08 16.03
CA ILE A 153 -7.00 21.18 15.59
C ILE A 153 -6.76 20.20 14.44
N PHE A 154 -7.12 18.94 14.62
CA PHE A 154 -7.00 17.91 13.59
C PHE A 154 -7.72 18.30 12.30
N THR A 155 -8.98 18.72 12.38
CA THR A 155 -9.78 19.13 11.21
C THR A 155 -9.16 20.33 10.50
N SER A 156 -8.63 21.31 11.25
CA SER A 156 -7.95 22.48 10.70
C SER A 156 -6.67 22.09 9.94
N LEU A 157 -5.87 21.19 10.51
CA LEU A 157 -4.64 20.70 9.86
C LEU A 157 -4.97 19.85 8.63
N ALA A 158 -5.93 18.93 8.74
CA ALA A 158 -6.38 18.10 7.61
C ALA A 158 -6.84 18.95 6.43
N ASN A 159 -7.64 20.00 6.68
CA ASN A 159 -8.08 20.92 5.63
C ASN A 159 -6.96 21.80 5.05
N LYS A 160 -5.86 22.00 5.79
CA LYS A 160 -4.70 22.78 5.35
C LYS A 160 -3.68 21.95 4.59
N GLU A 161 -3.59 20.66 4.89
CA GLU A 161 -2.65 19.71 4.27
C GLU A 161 -2.75 19.68 2.75
N GLY A 162 -3.95 19.98 2.22
CA GLY A 162 -4.21 19.98 0.78
C GLY A 162 -4.62 18.60 0.24
N GLY A 163 -4.51 17.56 1.07
CA GLY A 163 -5.13 16.25 0.84
C GLY A 163 -6.66 16.31 0.84
N SER A 164 -7.28 15.30 0.25
CA SER A 164 -8.74 15.23 0.14
C SER A 164 -9.35 14.72 1.44
N VAL A 165 -10.18 15.54 2.10
CA VAL A 165 -10.87 15.16 3.34
C VAL A 165 -12.25 14.60 2.99
N HIS A 166 -12.47 13.33 3.30
CA HIS A 166 -13.69 12.58 3.02
C HIS A 166 -14.40 12.17 4.30
N VAL A 167 -15.70 12.44 4.36
CA VAL A 167 -16.56 11.91 5.42
C VAL A 167 -17.12 10.57 4.94
N ALA A 168 -16.63 9.48 5.54
CA ALA A 168 -16.97 8.12 5.14
C ALA A 168 -18.48 7.85 5.26
N ARG A 169 -19.05 7.12 4.29
CA ARG A 169 -20.45 6.67 4.33
C ARG A 169 -20.55 5.15 4.16
N ARG A 170 -21.48 4.52 4.86
CA ARG A 170 -21.77 3.10 4.65
C ARG A 170 -22.04 2.82 3.17
N GLY A 171 -21.38 1.78 2.65
CA GLY A 171 -21.51 1.33 1.27
C GLY A 171 -20.56 2.02 0.29
N GLU A 172 -19.84 3.05 0.72
CA GLU A 172 -18.71 3.58 -0.05
C GLU A 172 -17.52 2.61 0.01
N THR A 173 -16.63 2.76 -0.96
CA THR A 173 -15.36 2.05 -1.03
C THR A 173 -14.23 3.06 -0.97
N MET A 174 -13.19 2.74 -0.20
CA MET A 174 -11.89 3.43 -0.23
C MET A 174 -10.91 2.52 -0.98
N ASP A 175 -10.44 2.97 -2.14
CA ASP A 175 -9.51 2.23 -2.99
C ASP A 175 -8.14 2.89 -2.93
N ILE A 176 -7.12 2.15 -2.47
CA ILE A 176 -5.74 2.63 -2.32
C ILE A 176 -4.81 1.62 -2.99
N GLY A 177 -4.25 2.01 -4.14
CA GLY A 177 -3.46 1.10 -4.98
C GLY A 177 -4.28 -0.12 -5.39
N ILE A 178 -3.84 -1.32 -4.97
CA ILE A 178 -4.57 -2.58 -5.19
C ILE A 178 -5.44 -3.01 -4.01
N LEU A 179 -5.44 -2.24 -2.92
CA LEU A 179 -6.28 -2.48 -1.75
C LEU A 179 -7.65 -1.81 -1.92
N SER A 180 -8.70 -2.50 -1.52
CA SER A 180 -10.08 -2.00 -1.56
C SER A 180 -10.77 -2.28 -0.23
N PHE A 181 -11.28 -1.22 0.41
CA PHE A 181 -11.92 -1.27 1.72
C PHE A 181 -13.39 -0.87 1.61
N SER A 182 -14.30 -1.74 2.03
CA SER A 182 -15.72 -1.40 2.15
C SER A 182 -15.99 -0.64 3.45
N VAL A 183 -16.59 0.54 3.34
CA VAL A 183 -17.02 1.31 4.51
C VAL A 183 -18.33 0.73 5.03
N LEU A 184 -18.29 0.20 6.25
CA LEU A 184 -19.45 -0.43 6.88
C LEU A 184 -20.13 0.44 7.94
N HIS A 185 -19.60 1.62 8.29
CA HIS A 185 -20.19 2.56 9.24
C HIS A 185 -19.56 3.93 8.98
N PRO A 186 -20.26 5.08 9.16
CA PRO A 186 -21.54 5.32 9.83
C PRO A 186 -22.82 4.89 9.11
N ASP A 187 -23.82 4.45 9.91
CA ASP A 187 -25.19 4.14 9.48
C ASP A 187 -26.02 5.38 9.13
N THR A 188 -25.70 6.52 9.74
CA THR A 188 -26.46 7.76 9.58
C THR A 188 -25.65 8.78 8.80
N LEU A 189 -26.21 9.19 7.65
CA LEU A 189 -25.83 10.43 7.00
C LEU A 189 -26.16 11.56 7.97
N LEU A 190 -25.17 12.10 8.68
CA LEU A 190 -25.27 13.52 9.00
C LEU A 190 -25.45 14.22 7.65
N SER A 191 -26.47 15.05 7.53
CA SER A 191 -26.78 15.81 6.33
C SER A 191 -25.60 16.76 6.00
N TYR A 192 -24.56 16.21 5.38
CA TYR A 192 -23.39 16.92 4.91
C TYR A 192 -23.47 16.98 3.39
N SER A 193 -23.72 18.20 2.88
CA SER A 193 -23.68 18.49 1.45
C SER A 193 -22.22 18.68 1.02
N PRO A 194 -21.75 18.06 -0.08
CA PRO A 194 -20.39 18.26 -0.62
C PRO A 194 -20.05 19.73 -0.94
N SER A 195 -21.06 20.59 -1.09
CA SER A 195 -20.91 22.03 -1.33
C SER A 195 -20.71 22.87 -0.08
N GLN A 196 -20.90 22.30 1.12
CA GLN A 196 -20.47 22.97 2.35
C GLN A 196 -18.98 22.75 2.51
N LYS A 197 -18.18 23.73 2.08
CA LYS A 197 -16.88 23.98 2.74
C LYS A 197 -17.12 23.87 4.24
N ILE A 198 -16.28 23.15 4.98
CA ILE A 198 -16.33 23.14 6.44
C ILE A 198 -16.20 24.62 6.87
N GLY A 199 -17.36 25.23 7.10
CA GLY A 199 -17.48 26.65 7.39
C GLY A 199 -16.91 26.95 8.77
N PRO A 200 -16.71 28.22 9.10
CA PRO A 200 -15.99 28.66 10.30
C PRO A 200 -16.87 28.49 11.53
N ILE A 201 -17.21 27.26 11.92
CA ILE A 201 -17.98 27.03 13.14
C ILE A 201 -17.09 27.31 14.37
N PHE A 202 -15.76 27.31 14.23
CA PHE A 202 -14.82 27.53 15.35
C PHE A 202 -13.53 28.26 14.98
N GLN A 203 -13.59 29.35 14.21
CA GLN A 203 -12.41 30.16 13.85
C GLN A 203 -11.81 30.98 15.03
N THR A 204 -12.26 30.74 16.26
CA THR A 204 -11.86 31.50 17.46
C THR A 204 -11.67 30.58 18.67
N MET A 205 -10.62 29.75 18.65
CA MET A 205 -9.96 29.34 19.89
C MET A 205 -8.44 29.41 19.71
N ASN A 206 -7.83 30.38 20.39
CA ASN A 206 -6.41 30.71 20.32
C ASN A 206 -5.49 29.50 20.56
N ASN A 207 -4.42 29.47 19.77
CA ASN A 207 -3.34 28.47 19.72
C ASN A 207 -2.49 28.31 20.99
N ASN A 208 -2.86 28.92 22.13
CA ASN A 208 -2.05 28.79 23.34
C ASN A 208 -2.64 27.71 24.26
N SER A 209 -1.77 26.78 24.63
CA SER A 209 -1.98 25.69 25.59
C SER A 209 -2.73 24.48 25.01
N ILE A 210 -2.05 23.72 24.14
CA ILE A 210 -1.93 22.25 24.25
C ILE A 210 -0.56 21.86 23.66
N VAL A 211 0.45 21.78 24.52
CA VAL A 211 1.56 20.82 24.42
C VAL A 211 1.43 19.94 25.66
#